data_AF-A0A0B1SGJ2-F1
#
_entry.id   AF-A0A0B1SGJ2-F1
#
_cell.length_a   1.000
_cell.length_b   1.000
_cell.length_c   1.000
_cell.angle_alpha   90.00
_cell.angle_beta   90.00
_cell.angle_gamma   90.00
#
_symmetry.space_group_name_H-M   'P 1'
#
loop_
_entity.id
_entity.type
_entity.pdbx_description
1 polymer ?
#
loop_
_entity_poly.entity_id
_entity_poly.type
_entity_poly.pdbx_seq_one_letter_code
_entity_poly.pdbx_strand_id
1 'polypeptide(L)'
;MNAAAKGELLYVEAVMSMQTSMNGARLTLFGFDLFIEQPFFELTVRRNHIVQDTINGLLSIDRRYLQRPLKVQFMSEEAEDAGGVKKEFFMILFQKLLQSDYGMFVEDPDSHLVWFSGFDIEEVNYYKMVGILCGLAVYNCVLVAFPFPLALYKILLDQQPVLEDLTELSPVEGRSLQELLDYQGDDFEVIRENFSLNFFPKDL
;
A
#
# COMPACT_ATOMS: atom_id res chain seq x y z
N MET A 1 -17.08 -9.73 14.72
CA MET A 1 -17.39 -8.38 14.18
C MET A 1 -17.54 -8.50 12.67
N ASN A 2 -18.58 -7.91 12.07
CA ASN A 2 -18.74 -7.87 10.61
C ASN A 2 -17.80 -6.79 10.01
N ALA A 3 -17.38 -6.93 8.74
CA ALA A 3 -16.43 -6.05 8.04
C ALA A 3 -16.81 -4.57 8.13
N ALA A 4 -18.11 -4.24 8.03
CA ALA A 4 -18.60 -2.87 8.16
C ALA A 4 -18.29 -2.27 9.55
N ALA A 5 -18.48 -3.04 10.62
CA ALA A 5 -18.16 -2.59 11.98
C ALA A 5 -16.65 -2.44 12.20
N LYS A 6 -15.83 -3.26 11.53
CA LYS A 6 -14.36 -3.14 11.58
C LYS A 6 -13.88 -1.90 10.82
N GLY A 7 -14.49 -1.58 9.68
CA GLY A 7 -14.23 -0.35 8.94
C GLY A 7 -14.57 0.91 9.73
N GLU A 8 -15.76 0.95 10.34
CA GLU A 8 -16.18 2.05 11.22
C GLU A 8 -15.26 2.20 12.45
N LEU A 9 -14.86 1.10 13.09
CA LEU A 9 -13.93 1.16 14.22
C LEU A 9 -12.57 1.72 13.79
N LEU A 10 -12.00 1.21 12.69
CA LEU A 10 -10.73 1.71 12.16
C LEU A 10 -10.80 3.20 11.80
N TYR A 11 -11.92 3.65 11.24
CA TYR A 11 -12.18 5.06 10.98
C TYR A 11 -12.19 5.89 12.26
N VAL A 12 -12.94 5.46 13.27
CA VAL A 12 -13.02 6.15 14.57
C VAL A 12 -11.64 6.18 15.27
N GLU A 13 -10.90 5.07 15.26
CA GLU A 13 -9.55 4.99 15.81
C GLU A 13 -8.58 5.94 15.08
N ALA A 14 -8.64 5.99 13.75
CA ALA A 14 -7.82 6.91 12.96
C ALA A 14 -8.12 8.37 13.32
N VAL A 15 -9.41 8.76 13.39
CA VAL A 15 -9.83 10.11 13.77
C VAL A 15 -9.41 10.47 15.20
N MET A 16 -9.61 9.57 16.18
CA MET A 16 -9.20 9.80 17.56
C MET A 16 -7.67 9.93 17.69
N SER A 17 -6.93 9.08 16.97
CA SER A 17 -5.47 9.15 16.90
C SER A 17 -5.00 10.48 16.30
N MET A 18 -5.66 10.98 15.25
CA MET A 18 -5.35 12.29 14.65
C MET A 18 -5.56 13.41 15.67
N GLN A 19 -6.74 13.44 16.31
CA GLN A 19 -7.07 14.46 17.30
C GLN A 19 -6.08 14.45 18.47
N THR A 20 -5.70 13.26 18.96
CA THR A 20 -4.72 13.13 20.05
C THR A 20 -3.33 13.61 19.63
N SER A 21 -2.91 13.28 18.40
CA SER A 21 -1.62 13.72 17.85
C SER A 21 -1.55 15.23 17.64
N MET A 22 -2.69 15.88 17.36
CA MET A 22 -2.80 17.33 17.30
C MET A 22 -2.74 17.99 18.70
N ASN A 23 -3.19 17.29 19.75
CA ASN A 23 -3.31 17.83 21.11
C ASN A 23 -2.00 17.80 21.95
N GLY A 24 -0.95 17.10 21.51
CA GLY A 24 0.33 16.96 22.22
C GLY A 24 1.26 18.19 22.18
N ALA A 25 0.88 19.26 21.48
CA ALA A 25 1.75 20.36 21.06
C ALA A 25 2.06 21.44 22.13
N ARG A 26 2.20 21.10 23.42
CA ARG A 26 2.31 22.11 24.50
C ARG A 26 3.69 22.13 25.17
N LEU A 27 4.47 23.19 24.93
CA LEU A 27 5.69 23.49 25.70
C LEU A 27 5.45 24.70 26.61
N THR A 28 5.59 24.53 27.92
CA THR A 28 5.45 25.62 28.90
C THR A 28 6.81 26.28 29.14
N LEU A 29 6.96 27.53 28.74
CA LEU A 29 8.17 28.32 28.93
C LEU A 29 7.81 29.66 29.59
N PHE A 30 8.44 30.00 30.71
CA PHE A 30 8.18 31.22 31.50
C PHE A 30 6.69 31.45 31.85
N GLY A 31 5.93 30.37 32.08
CA GLY A 31 4.50 30.48 32.41
C GLY A 31 3.57 30.77 31.22
N PHE A 32 4.10 30.76 29.99
CA PHE A 32 3.34 30.83 28.76
C PHE A 32 3.39 29.47 28.04
N ASP A 33 2.25 29.01 27.54
CA ASP A 33 2.20 27.87 26.64
C ASP A 33 2.59 28.34 25.23
N LEU A 34 3.76 27.91 24.75
CA LEU A 34 4.22 28.17 23.38
C LEU A 34 3.87 26.94 22.52
N PHE A 35 2.84 27.05 21.69
CA PHE A 35 2.47 26.02 20.71
C PHE A 35 3.21 26.29 19.39
N ILE A 36 4.34 25.63 19.13
CA ILE A 36 4.93 25.60 17.78
C ILE A 36 5.35 24.16 17.47
N GLU A 37 4.37 23.32 17.14
CA GLU A 37 4.62 22.02 16.51
C GLU A 37 3.82 21.93 15.20
N GLN A 38 4.44 21.40 14.16
CA GLN A 38 3.87 21.26 12.81
C GLN A 38 2.59 20.41 12.85
N PRO A 39 1.39 20.98 12.72
CA PRO A 39 0.13 20.27 12.97
C PRO A 39 -0.17 19.17 11.95
N PHE A 40 0.50 19.24 10.80
CA PHE A 40 0.32 18.31 9.68
C PHE A 40 1.64 17.61 9.37
N PHE A 41 1.51 16.44 8.76
CA PHE A 41 2.58 15.92 7.94
C PHE A 41 2.51 16.62 6.59
N GLU A 42 3.42 17.55 6.32
CA GLU A 42 3.46 18.29 5.06
C GLU A 42 4.40 17.62 4.05
N LEU A 43 3.89 17.34 2.85
CA LEU A 43 4.68 16.89 1.70
C LEU A 43 4.57 17.91 0.56
N THR A 44 5.71 18.50 0.20
CA THR A 44 5.82 19.34 -1.00
C THR A 44 6.48 18.54 -2.12
N VAL A 45 5.77 18.36 -3.23
CA VAL A 45 6.20 17.47 -4.32
C VAL A 45 6.07 18.13 -5.69
N ARG A 46 6.92 17.76 -6.64
CA ARG A 46 6.80 18.15 -8.05
C ARG A 46 6.04 17.07 -8.80
N ARG A 47 5.02 17.43 -9.59
CA ARG A 47 4.22 16.45 -10.37
C ARG A 47 5.07 15.47 -11.19
N ASN A 48 6.10 15.98 -11.85
CA ASN A 48 6.98 15.16 -12.70
C ASN A 48 7.89 14.22 -11.90
N HIS A 49 8.21 14.56 -10.64
CA HIS A 49 9.12 13.80 -9.77
C HIS A 49 8.41 13.27 -8.51
N ILE A 50 7.09 13.09 -8.58
CA ILE A 50 6.23 12.80 -7.43
C ILE A 50 6.69 11.58 -6.62
N VAL A 51 7.11 10.49 -7.28
CA VAL A 51 7.61 9.29 -6.58
C VAL A 51 8.89 9.62 -5.80
N GLN A 52 9.89 10.19 -6.47
CA GLN A 52 11.18 10.52 -5.85
C GLN A 52 11.03 11.54 -4.71
N ASP A 53 10.26 12.60 -4.93
CA ASP A 53 10.05 13.64 -3.91
C ASP A 53 9.30 13.08 -2.68
N THR A 54 8.31 12.21 -2.91
CA THR A 54 7.57 11.54 -1.83
C THR A 54 8.47 10.62 -1.03
N ILE A 55 9.28 9.80 -1.70
CA ILE A 55 10.23 8.88 -1.07
C ILE A 55 11.23 9.64 -0.20
N ASN A 56 11.81 10.72 -0.74
CA ASN A 56 12.72 11.57 0.02
C ASN A 56 12.04 12.22 1.23
N GLY A 57 10.79 12.67 1.07
CA GLY A 57 9.98 13.20 2.16
C GLY A 57 9.75 12.17 3.27
N LEU A 58 9.42 10.92 2.90
CA LEU A 58 9.23 9.82 3.86
C LEU A 58 10.53 9.41 4.55
N LEU A 59 11.67 9.45 3.86
CA LEU A 59 12.98 9.10 4.42
C LEU A 59 13.50 10.17 5.39
N SER A 60 13.18 11.44 5.15
CA SER A 60 13.69 12.57 5.94
C SER A 60 12.87 12.87 7.18
N ILE A 61 11.65 12.35 7.30
CA ILE A 61 10.75 12.69 8.40
C ILE A 61 10.84 11.74 9.60
N ASP A 62 10.67 12.30 10.80
CA ASP A 62 10.48 11.50 12.01
C ASP A 62 9.13 10.77 11.95
N ARG A 63 9.16 9.46 12.23
CA ARG A 63 7.98 8.57 12.16
C ARG A 63 6.81 9.04 13.02
N ARG A 64 7.05 9.82 14.07
CA ARG A 64 5.99 10.39 14.92
C ARG A 64 5.06 11.33 14.14
N TYR A 65 5.54 11.94 13.06
CA TYR A 65 4.72 12.81 12.21
C TYR A 65 3.81 12.03 11.24
N LEU A 66 4.07 10.74 10.97
CA LEU A 66 3.22 9.92 10.10
C LEU A 66 1.82 9.69 10.68
N GLN A 67 1.64 9.91 11.99
CA GLN A 67 0.36 9.87 12.69
C GLN A 67 -0.35 11.24 12.69
N ARG A 68 0.15 12.23 11.96
CA ARG A 68 -0.53 13.52 11.76
C ARG A 68 -1.32 13.48 10.45
N PRO A 69 -2.39 14.28 10.32
CA PRO A 69 -3.08 14.40 9.05
C PRO A 69 -2.11 14.86 7.96
N LEU A 70 -2.17 14.21 6.81
CA LEU A 70 -1.34 14.55 5.66
C LEU A 70 -1.87 15.86 5.05
N LYS A 71 -0.94 16.71 4.64
CA LYS A 71 -1.19 17.88 3.81
C LYS A 71 -0.21 17.85 2.66
N VAL A 72 -0.72 17.91 1.43
CA VAL A 72 0.11 17.85 0.23
C VAL A 72 0.10 19.19 -0.47
N GLN A 73 1.26 19.60 -0.97
CA GLN A 73 1.42 20.78 -1.81
C GLN A 73 2.18 20.41 -3.09
N PHE A 74 1.56 20.66 -4.24
CA PHE A 74 2.30 20.63 -5.50
C PHE A 74 3.12 21.92 -5.65
N MET A 75 4.41 21.79 -5.97
CA MET A 75 5.28 22.96 -6.13
C MET A 75 4.73 23.91 -7.20
N SER A 76 4.72 25.21 -6.88
CA SER A 76 4.25 26.29 -7.75
C SER A 76 2.75 26.29 -8.07
N GLU A 77 1.94 25.59 -7.27
CA GLU A 77 0.48 25.62 -7.35
C GLU A 77 -0.11 26.21 -6.06
N GLU A 78 -0.93 27.26 -6.19
CA GLU A 78 -1.73 27.78 -5.09
C GLU A 78 -3.03 26.97 -5.01
N ALA A 79 -2.98 25.87 -4.24
CA ALA A 79 -4.16 25.07 -3.93
C ALA A 79 -4.31 24.97 -2.41
N GLU A 80 -5.47 25.37 -1.89
CA GLU A 80 -5.86 25.12 -0.51
C GLU A 80 -6.36 23.68 -0.41
N ASP A 81 -5.72 22.86 0.44
CA ASP A 81 -6.02 21.42 0.55
C ASP A 81 -7.35 21.18 1.31
N ALA A 82 -8.46 21.31 0.58
CA ALA A 82 -9.79 20.88 1.03
C ALA A 82 -10.04 19.37 0.73
N GLY A 83 -8.99 18.55 0.59
CA GLY A 83 -9.06 17.11 0.34
C GLY A 83 -8.91 16.69 -1.13
N GLY A 84 -9.14 17.61 -2.08
CA GLY A 84 -8.96 17.35 -3.52
C GLY A 84 -7.50 17.08 -3.89
N VAL A 85 -6.58 17.85 -3.32
CA VAL A 85 -5.13 17.75 -3.59
C VAL A 85 -4.58 16.42 -3.13
N LYS A 86 -4.96 15.95 -1.93
CA LYS A 86 -4.59 14.62 -1.42
C LYS A 86 -5.07 13.48 -2.33
N LYS A 87 -6.32 13.54 -2.77
CA LYS A 87 -6.87 12.51 -3.66
C LYS A 87 -6.09 12.45 -4.97
N GLU A 88 -5.83 13.61 -5.57
CA GLU A 88 -5.03 13.71 -6.79
C GLU A 88 -3.60 13.19 -6.57
N PHE A 89 -2.95 13.61 -5.48
CA PHE A 89 -1.61 13.16 -5.11
C PHE A 89 -1.50 11.64 -5.06
N PHE A 90 -2.37 10.98 -4.29
CA PHE A 90 -2.34 9.53 -4.18
C PHE A 90 -2.65 8.87 -5.52
N MET A 91 -3.64 9.36 -6.28
CA MET A 91 -3.97 8.82 -7.59
C MET A 91 -2.77 8.82 -8.54
N ILE A 92 -2.08 9.96 -8.69
CA ILE A 92 -0.90 10.08 -9.56
C ILE A 92 0.25 9.20 -9.04
N LEU A 93 0.50 9.25 -7.72
CA LEU A 93 1.61 8.52 -7.11
C LEU A 93 1.46 7.01 -7.32
N PHE A 94 0.30 6.45 -7.01
CA PHE A 94 0.05 5.03 -7.14
C PHE A 94 0.00 4.58 -8.59
N GLN A 95 -0.54 5.40 -9.51
CA GLN A 95 -0.47 5.11 -10.94
C GLN A 95 0.99 5.02 -11.43
N LYS A 96 1.88 5.89 -10.95
CA LYS A 96 3.31 5.82 -11.29
C LYS A 96 3.99 4.58 -10.71
N LEU A 97 3.69 4.22 -9.46
CA LEU A 97 4.28 3.06 -8.79
C LEU A 97 3.90 1.72 -9.46
N LEU A 98 2.78 1.68 -10.19
CA LEU A 98 2.35 0.54 -11.00
C LEU A 98 3.04 0.44 -12.35
N GLN A 99 3.80 1.45 -12.78
CA GLN A 99 4.50 1.41 -14.06
C GLN A 99 5.69 0.44 -14.00
N SER A 100 5.91 -0.28 -15.10
CA SER A 100 7.03 -1.23 -15.27
C SER A 100 8.40 -0.61 -15.00
N ASP A 101 8.56 0.70 -15.24
CA ASP A 101 9.81 1.44 -14.95
C ASP A 101 10.29 1.29 -13.49
N TYR A 102 9.39 1.08 -12.54
CA TYR A 102 9.76 0.85 -11.13
C TYR A 102 9.96 -0.63 -10.79
N GLY A 103 9.51 -1.55 -11.65
CA GLY A 103 9.71 -2.99 -11.49
C GLY A 103 9.09 -3.59 -10.22
N MET A 104 8.20 -2.87 -9.52
CA MET A 104 7.70 -3.27 -8.21
C MET A 104 6.60 -4.32 -8.27
N PHE A 105 5.73 -4.20 -9.28
CA PHE A 105 4.53 -4.99 -9.41
C PHE A 105 4.42 -5.52 -10.84
N VAL A 106 3.81 -6.70 -10.96
CA VAL A 106 3.47 -7.33 -12.23
C VAL A 106 1.96 -7.49 -12.26
N GLU A 107 1.36 -7.07 -13.37
CA GLU A 107 -0.07 -7.30 -13.64
C GLU A 107 -0.25 -8.69 -14.25
N ASP A 108 -1.22 -9.44 -13.74
CA ASP A 108 -1.67 -10.67 -14.35
C ASP A 108 -2.56 -10.36 -15.57
N PRO A 109 -2.30 -10.94 -16.76
CA PRO A 109 -3.02 -10.58 -17.97
C PRO A 109 -4.47 -11.04 -18.01
N ASP A 110 -4.85 -12.05 -17.20
CA ASP A 110 -6.21 -12.58 -17.19
C ASP A 110 -7.08 -11.90 -16.12
N SER A 111 -6.54 -11.63 -14.93
CA SER A 111 -7.29 -10.99 -13.84
C SER A 111 -7.17 -9.47 -13.79
N HIS A 112 -6.16 -8.88 -14.45
CA HIS A 112 -5.74 -7.48 -14.31
C HIS A 112 -5.39 -7.07 -12.87
N LEU A 113 -5.17 -8.05 -11.99
CA LEU A 113 -4.70 -7.83 -10.63
C LEU A 113 -3.19 -7.75 -10.61
N VAL A 114 -2.67 -6.99 -9.66
CA VAL A 114 -1.23 -6.77 -9.53
C VAL A 114 -0.67 -7.53 -8.34
N TRP A 115 0.50 -8.13 -8.53
CA TRP A 115 1.26 -8.78 -7.48
C TRP A 115 2.70 -8.29 -7.45
N PHE A 116 3.41 -8.58 -6.35
CA PHE A 116 4.81 -8.23 -6.20
C PHE A 116 5.64 -8.96 -7.27
N SER A 117 6.52 -8.23 -7.94
CA SER A 117 7.36 -8.76 -9.03
C SER A 117 8.40 -9.79 -8.56
N GLY A 118 8.74 -9.79 -7.27
CA GLY A 118 9.72 -10.71 -6.68
C GLY A 118 11.17 -10.31 -6.89
N PHE A 119 11.44 -9.14 -7.50
CA PHE A 119 12.78 -8.59 -7.61
C PHE A 119 13.21 -7.88 -6.32
N ASP A 120 14.46 -8.12 -5.90
CA ASP A 120 15.06 -7.38 -4.80
C ASP A 120 15.36 -5.94 -5.25
N ILE A 121 14.57 -4.99 -4.77
CA ILE A 121 14.80 -3.57 -4.99
C ILE A 121 15.69 -3.07 -3.85
N GLU A 122 17.01 -3.26 -4.00
CA GLU A 122 17.99 -3.22 -2.90
C GLU A 122 18.29 -1.83 -2.32
N GLU A 123 18.20 -0.73 -3.08
CA GLU A 123 18.75 0.57 -2.62
C GLU A 123 17.81 1.39 -1.72
N VAL A 124 16.50 1.17 -1.84
CA VAL A 124 15.47 1.83 -1.04
C VAL A 124 14.40 0.78 -0.82
N ASN A 125 13.96 0.50 0.41
CA ASN A 125 12.89 -0.47 0.64
C ASN A 125 11.55 0.09 0.13
N TYR A 126 11.37 0.10 -1.20
CA TYR A 126 10.24 0.68 -1.90
C TYR A 126 8.94 0.00 -1.46
N TYR A 127 8.95 -1.31 -1.21
CA TYR A 127 7.78 -2.02 -0.69
C TYR A 127 7.35 -1.52 0.70
N LYS A 128 8.29 -1.24 1.59
CA LYS A 128 7.98 -0.58 2.86
C LYS A 128 7.39 0.81 2.64
N MET A 129 7.89 1.56 1.66
CA MET A 129 7.35 2.90 1.35
C MET A 129 5.93 2.82 0.81
N VAL A 130 5.64 1.88 -0.10
CA VAL A 130 4.29 1.60 -0.57
C VAL A 130 3.39 1.23 0.62
N GLY A 131 3.85 0.38 1.53
CA GLY A 131 3.11 0.07 2.75
C GLY A 131 2.79 1.29 3.61
N ILE A 132 3.76 2.19 3.82
CA ILE A 132 3.53 3.47 4.53
C ILE A 132 2.52 4.34 3.77
N LEU A 133 2.62 4.43 2.45
CA LEU A 133 1.70 5.21 1.61
C LEU A 133 0.28 4.66 1.64
N CYS A 134 0.11 3.34 1.59
CA CYS A 134 -1.18 2.69 1.76
C CYS A 134 -1.76 3.00 3.15
N GLY A 135 -0.94 2.92 4.21
CA GLY A 135 -1.33 3.30 5.56
C GLY A 135 -1.77 4.77 5.65
N LEU A 136 -1.01 5.68 5.03
CA LEU A 136 -1.35 7.10 4.97
C LEU A 136 -2.65 7.37 4.21
N ALA A 137 -2.90 6.66 3.11
CA ALA A 137 -4.14 6.77 2.36
C ALA A 137 -5.35 6.34 3.19
N VAL A 138 -5.26 5.19 3.88
CA VAL A 138 -6.29 4.71 4.80
C VAL A 138 -6.49 5.71 5.95
N TYR A 139 -5.40 6.16 6.58
CA TYR A 139 -5.43 7.09 7.69
C TYR A 139 -6.13 8.41 7.31
N ASN A 140 -5.86 8.92 6.10
CA ASN A 140 -6.45 10.16 5.59
C ASN A 140 -7.78 9.94 4.83
N CYS A 141 -8.39 8.76 4.92
CA CYS A 141 -9.67 8.42 4.27
C CYS A 141 -9.67 8.66 2.74
N VAL A 142 -8.53 8.43 2.09
CA VAL A 142 -8.39 8.52 0.64
C VAL A 142 -8.45 7.12 0.05
N LEU A 143 -9.46 6.88 -0.78
CA LEU A 143 -9.54 5.64 -1.57
C LEU A 143 -8.51 5.68 -2.69
N VAL A 144 -7.69 4.63 -2.74
CA VAL A 144 -6.67 4.42 -3.76
C VAL A 144 -7.06 3.18 -4.55
N ALA A 145 -7.03 3.29 -5.87
CA ALA A 145 -7.24 2.16 -6.76
C ALA A 145 -5.91 1.42 -6.94
N PHE A 146 -5.62 0.46 -6.04
CA PHE A 146 -4.57 -0.53 -6.26
C PHE A 146 -5.26 -1.88 -6.48
N PRO A 147 -5.14 -2.49 -7.66
CA PRO A 147 -5.86 -3.72 -8.00
C PRO A 147 -5.18 -4.95 -7.37
N PHE A 148 -4.95 -4.90 -6.05
CA PHE A 148 -4.42 -6.04 -5.30
C PHE A 148 -5.51 -7.11 -5.11
N PRO A 149 -5.16 -8.41 -5.18
CA PRO A 149 -6.10 -9.50 -4.90
C PRO A 149 -6.47 -9.56 -3.41
N LEU A 150 -7.54 -10.29 -3.08
CA LEU A 150 -7.97 -10.52 -1.70
C LEU A 150 -6.86 -11.16 -0.84
N ALA A 151 -6.04 -12.01 -1.49
CA ALA A 151 -4.87 -12.65 -0.89
C ALA A 151 -3.99 -11.68 -0.10
N LEU A 152 -3.72 -10.48 -0.64
CA LEU A 152 -2.88 -9.49 0.04
C LEU A 152 -3.48 -9.06 1.38
N TYR A 153 -4.76 -8.73 1.37
CA TYR A 153 -5.44 -8.26 2.57
C TYR A 153 -5.57 -9.36 3.62
N LYS A 154 -5.71 -10.63 3.20
CA LYS A 154 -5.65 -11.78 4.11
C LYS A 154 -4.27 -11.88 4.77
N ILE A 155 -3.19 -11.80 3.99
CA ILE A 155 -1.81 -11.83 4.52
C ILE A 155 -1.57 -10.69 5.51
N LEU A 156 -2.00 -9.47 5.18
CA LEU A 156 -1.87 -8.30 6.07
C LEU A 156 -2.68 -8.43 7.39
N LEU A 157 -3.68 -9.31 7.41
CA LEU A 157 -4.52 -9.61 8.56
C LEU A 157 -4.14 -10.92 9.26
N ASP A 158 -2.97 -11.47 8.96
CA ASP A 158 -2.48 -12.76 9.48
C ASP A 158 -3.44 -13.93 9.19
N GLN A 159 -4.15 -13.86 8.06
CA GLN A 159 -5.01 -14.94 7.56
C GLN A 159 -4.30 -15.70 6.45
N GLN A 160 -4.37 -17.04 6.51
CA GLN A 160 -3.77 -17.91 5.51
C GLN A 160 -4.55 -17.84 4.19
N PRO A 161 -3.90 -17.52 3.05
CA PRO A 161 -4.52 -17.61 1.73
C PRO A 161 -4.83 -19.06 1.36
N VAL A 162 -5.86 -19.24 0.53
CA VAL A 162 -6.33 -20.53 0.00
C VAL A 162 -6.22 -20.55 -1.53
N LEU A 163 -6.49 -21.70 -2.15
CA LEU A 163 -6.38 -21.88 -3.60
C LEU A 163 -7.31 -20.93 -4.38
N GLU A 164 -8.46 -20.61 -3.82
CA GLU A 164 -9.39 -19.64 -4.40
C GLU A 164 -8.77 -18.24 -4.49
N ASP A 165 -7.92 -17.85 -3.54
CA ASP A 165 -7.23 -16.56 -3.57
C ASP A 165 -6.16 -16.51 -4.67
N LEU A 166 -5.47 -17.63 -4.92
CA LEU A 166 -4.57 -17.74 -6.06
C LEU A 166 -5.35 -17.74 -7.38
N THR A 167 -6.53 -18.35 -7.42
CA THR A 167 -7.39 -18.39 -8.61
C THR A 167 -7.93 -17.01 -8.95
N GLU A 168 -8.21 -16.17 -7.94
CA GLU A 168 -8.54 -14.76 -8.14
C GLU A 168 -7.34 -14.01 -8.76
N LEU A 169 -6.15 -14.15 -8.19
CA LEU A 169 -4.94 -13.45 -8.66
C LEU A 169 -4.47 -13.92 -10.04
N SER A 170 -4.35 -15.23 -10.21
CA SER A 170 -3.69 -15.91 -11.33
C SER A 170 -4.60 -17.07 -11.79
N PRO A 171 -5.63 -16.78 -12.60
CA PRO A 171 -6.69 -17.74 -12.91
C PRO A 171 -6.17 -19.00 -13.62
N VAL A 172 -5.12 -18.88 -14.43
CA VAL A 172 -4.52 -20.02 -15.13
C VAL A 172 -3.87 -20.98 -14.14
N GLU A 173 -2.99 -20.46 -13.28
CA GLU A 173 -2.27 -21.23 -12.27
C GLU A 173 -3.22 -21.84 -11.24
N GLY A 174 -4.22 -21.07 -10.80
CA GLY A 174 -5.26 -21.56 -9.89
C GLY A 174 -6.03 -22.76 -10.47
N ARG A 175 -6.45 -22.68 -11.74
CA ARG A 175 -7.11 -23.80 -12.43
C ARG A 175 -6.19 -25.01 -12.57
N SER A 176 -4.93 -24.83 -12.96
CA SER A 176 -4.00 -25.95 -13.10
C SER A 176 -3.74 -26.68 -11.78
N LEU A 177 -3.68 -25.96 -10.66
CA LEU A 177 -3.55 -26.59 -9.34
C LEU A 177 -4.84 -27.27 -8.88
N GLN A 178 -6.00 -26.73 -9.22
CA GLN A 178 -7.29 -27.37 -8.94
C GLN A 178 -7.44 -28.68 -9.74
N GLU A 179 -7.08 -28.68 -11.03
CA GLU A 179 -7.08 -29.88 -11.87
C GLU A 179 -6.17 -30.97 -11.29
N LEU A 180 -5.00 -30.59 -10.77
CA LEU A 180 -4.10 -31.51 -10.10
C LEU A 180 -4.69 -32.07 -8.79
N LEU A 181 -5.41 -31.25 -8.03
CA LEU A 181 -6.07 -31.67 -6.80
C LEU A 181 -7.23 -32.65 -7.07
N ASP A 182 -7.96 -32.42 -8.16
CA ASP A 182 -9.11 -33.25 -8.57
C ASP A 182 -8.70 -34.53 -9.31
N TYR A 183 -7.41 -34.68 -9.65
CA TYR A 183 -6.89 -35.81 -10.42
C TYR A 183 -7.07 -37.15 -9.68
N GLN A 184 -7.71 -38.13 -10.34
CA GLN A 184 -8.00 -39.47 -9.79
C GLN A 184 -7.23 -40.61 -10.47
N GLY A 185 -6.24 -40.31 -11.31
CA GLY A 185 -5.44 -41.34 -11.98
C GLY A 185 -4.43 -42.02 -11.06
N ASP A 186 -4.14 -43.30 -11.31
CA ASP A 186 -3.22 -44.13 -10.53
C ASP A 186 -1.72 -43.89 -10.88
N ASP A 187 -1.42 -43.02 -11.85
CA ASP A 187 -0.07 -42.63 -12.29
C ASP A 187 0.49 -41.40 -11.54
N PHE A 188 -0.10 -41.08 -10.39
CA PHE A 188 0.32 -39.95 -9.56
C PHE A 188 1.81 -40.03 -9.14
N GLU A 189 2.40 -41.21 -9.03
CA GLU A 189 3.85 -41.37 -8.77
C GLU A 189 4.71 -40.73 -9.88
N VAL A 190 4.28 -40.80 -11.15
CA VAL A 190 4.99 -40.16 -12.27
C VAL A 190 4.88 -38.63 -12.19
N ILE A 191 3.75 -38.12 -11.71
CA ILE A 191 3.54 -36.68 -11.48
C ILE A 191 4.40 -36.22 -10.30
N ARG A 192 4.44 -36.99 -9.21
CA ARG A 192 5.21 -36.68 -7.99
C ARG A 192 6.72 -36.59 -8.25
N GLU A 193 7.26 -37.47 -9.10
CA GLU A 193 8.68 -37.45 -9.47
C GLU A 193 9.07 -36.23 -10.34
N ASN A 194 8.12 -35.63 -11.05
CA ASN A 194 8.33 -34.50 -11.96
C ASN A 194 7.78 -33.17 -11.44
N PHE A 195 7.15 -33.14 -10.26
CA PHE A 195 6.56 -31.92 -9.72
C PHE A 195 7.64 -30.99 -9.16
N SER A 196 8.11 -30.08 -10.01
CA SER A 196 8.97 -28.96 -9.63
C SER A 196 8.29 -27.64 -9.96
N LEU A 197 8.09 -26.78 -8.96
CA LEU A 197 7.70 -25.39 -9.17
C LEU A 197 8.95 -24.58 -9.51
N ASN A 198 9.03 -24.09 -10.73
CA ASN A 198 10.07 -23.15 -11.14
C ASN A 198 9.49 -21.73 -11.08
N PHE A 199 9.96 -20.94 -10.12
CA PHE A 199 9.64 -19.52 -10.04
C PHE A 199 10.62 -18.77 -10.93
N PHE A 200 10.20 -18.48 -12.16
CA PHE A 200 10.89 -17.51 -13.00
C PHE A 200 10.35 -16.13 -12.69
N PRO A 201 11.20 -15.09 -12.59
CA PRO A 201 10.70 -13.72 -12.59
C PRO A 201 9.86 -13.52 -13.85
N LYS A 202 8.61 -13.08 -13.71
CA LYS A 202 7.78 -12.74 -14.88
C LYS A 202 8.50 -11.59 -15.61
N ASP A 203 8.82 -11.80 -16.89
CA ASP A 203 9.52 -10.82 -17.73
C ASP A 203 8.74 -9.49 -17.70
N LEU A 204 9.43 -8.39 -17.38
CA LEU A 204 8.90 -7.02 -17.24
C LEU A 204 8.83 -6.28 -18.58
#